data_AF-A0A1D7XZC3-F1
#
_entry.id   AF-A0A1D7XZC3-F1
#
_cell.length_a   1.000
_cell.length_b   1.000
_cell.length_c   1.000
_cell.angle_alpha   90.00
_cell.angle_beta   90.00
_cell.angle_gamma   90.00
#
_symmetry.space_group_name_H-M   'P 1'
#
loop_
_entity.id
_entity.type
_entity.pdbx_description
1 polymer ?
#
loop_
_entity_poly.entity_id
_entity_poly.type
_entity_poly.pdbx_seq_one_letter_code
_entity_poly.pdbx_strand_id
1 'polypeptide(L)'
;MHKIIVSIFVPQNIKTQMKNDFYNKNWNYIFKFEDWIDDHKPKNKQNSDFWDEVNLEFEEVKAEFKNLLSTTEDITDKDGNKLAPINLYNLIDQYKIRIEKLLLIFNVRLYKTLNKNKKSGVKYIVMRAFWIDHFGKKVRWFSRNIGPENKVLVNGNIPLHQLEEIEKHILYLMWDQYCIEYLGADGETGIDLDGNRVIVNF
;
A
#
# COMPACT_ATOMS: atom_id res chain seq x y z
N MET A 1 -6.23 -32.70 -8.02
CA MET A 1 -4.91 -32.15 -8.43
C MET A 1 -5.14 -30.67 -8.67
N HIS A 2 -4.96 -29.84 -7.64
CA HIS A 2 -5.23 -28.39 -7.72
C HIS A 2 -3.92 -27.69 -8.05
N LYS A 3 -3.73 -27.29 -9.32
CA LYS A 3 -2.60 -26.44 -9.72
C LYS A 3 -2.88 -25.04 -9.20
N ILE A 4 -1.98 -24.49 -8.38
CA ILE A 4 -2.01 -23.06 -8.02
C ILE A 4 -1.46 -22.30 -9.24
N ILE A 5 -2.35 -21.67 -10.01
CA ILE A 5 -1.99 -20.80 -11.14
C ILE A 5 -1.94 -19.37 -10.60
N VAL A 6 -0.73 -18.79 -10.50
CA VAL A 6 -0.57 -17.39 -10.08
C VAL A 6 -0.54 -16.50 -11.31
N SER A 7 -1.45 -15.52 -11.38
CA SER A 7 -1.42 -14.51 -12.44
C SER A 7 -0.34 -13.46 -12.14
N ILE A 8 0.89 -13.71 -12.59
CA ILE A 8 1.98 -12.72 -12.50
C ILE A 8 1.72 -11.57 -13.50
N PHE A 9 1.57 -10.34 -13.02
CA PHE A 9 1.75 -9.13 -13.83
C PHE A 9 3.20 -8.67 -13.67
N VAL A 10 4.00 -8.79 -14.73
CA VAL A 10 5.38 -8.27 -14.79
C VAL A 10 5.38 -7.02 -15.67
N PRO A 11 5.55 -5.81 -15.12
CA PRO A 11 5.76 -4.62 -15.93
C PRO A 11 7.02 -4.78 -16.80
N GLN A 12 6.89 -4.56 -18.11
CA GLN A 12 7.90 -4.90 -19.14
C GLN A 12 9.26 -4.16 -19.06
N ASN A 13 9.51 -3.34 -18.04
CA ASN A 13 10.73 -2.51 -17.93
C ASN A 13 11.74 -2.97 -16.86
N ILE A 14 11.80 -4.26 -16.53
CA ILE A 14 12.82 -4.81 -15.63
C ILE A 14 13.93 -5.49 -16.45
N LYS A 15 14.70 -4.69 -17.19
CA LYS A 15 16.03 -5.11 -17.64
C LYS A 15 17.03 -4.07 -17.16
N THR A 16 17.96 -4.52 -16.33
CA THR A 16 19.21 -3.84 -15.97
C THR A 16 19.16 -2.92 -14.74
N GLN A 17 19.26 -3.50 -13.55
CA GLN A 17 20.27 -3.16 -12.52
C GLN A 17 19.90 -3.76 -11.15
N MET A 18 20.27 -5.02 -10.90
CA MET A 18 20.46 -5.51 -9.53
C MET A 18 21.64 -6.50 -9.54
N LYS A 19 22.86 -5.95 -9.57
CA LYS A 19 24.08 -6.71 -9.32
C LYS A 19 24.36 -6.68 -7.81
N ASN A 20 24.52 -7.87 -7.24
CA ASN A 20 25.43 -8.16 -6.12
C ASN A 20 25.13 -7.64 -4.71
N ASP A 21 24.01 -8.05 -4.10
CA ASP A 21 23.92 -8.12 -2.63
C ASP A 21 23.64 -9.53 -2.08
N PHE A 22 23.53 -10.54 -2.96
CA PHE A 22 23.08 -11.89 -2.60
C PHE A 22 24.04 -12.69 -1.70
N TYR A 23 25.31 -12.27 -1.56
CA TYR A 23 26.35 -13.12 -0.96
C TYR A 23 26.80 -12.77 0.46
N ASN A 24 26.25 -11.74 1.14
CA ASN A 24 26.87 -11.23 2.38
C ASN A 24 25.99 -11.16 3.65
N LYS A 25 24.92 -11.96 3.78
CA LYS A 25 24.20 -12.04 5.07
C LYS A 25 24.02 -13.48 5.55
N ASN A 26 24.48 -13.74 6.77
CA ASN A 26 24.26 -14.97 7.53
C ASN A 26 22.76 -15.28 7.66
N TRP A 27 22.28 -16.27 6.92
CA TRP A 27 20.89 -16.75 6.93
C TRP A 27 20.58 -17.63 8.15
N ASN A 28 20.65 -17.07 9.36
CA ASN A 28 20.14 -17.72 10.58
C ASN A 28 18.77 -17.16 11.03
N TYR A 29 18.06 -16.46 10.14
CA TYR A 29 16.70 -15.97 10.40
C TYR A 29 15.70 -16.78 9.61
N ILE A 30 15.09 -17.79 10.25
CA ILE A 30 13.90 -18.45 9.70
C ILE A 30 12.78 -17.41 9.76
N PHE A 31 12.34 -16.90 8.61
CA PHE A 31 11.17 -16.03 8.53
C PHE A 31 9.96 -16.80 9.07
N LYS A 32 9.37 -16.30 10.16
CA LYS A 32 8.15 -16.85 10.76
C LYS A 32 6.99 -15.91 10.43
N PHE A 33 6.10 -16.39 9.57
CA PHE A 33 4.96 -15.61 9.10
C PHE A 33 4.06 -15.14 10.23
N GLU A 34 3.76 -16.02 11.19
CA GLU A 34 2.87 -15.70 12.32
C GLU A 34 3.48 -14.60 13.21
N ASP A 35 4.76 -14.75 13.59
CA ASP A 35 5.49 -13.72 14.37
C ASP A 35 5.48 -12.36 13.62
N TRP A 36 5.69 -12.37 12.30
CA TRP A 36 5.69 -11.16 11.49
C TRP A 36 4.31 -10.51 11.40
N ILE A 37 3.22 -11.28 11.23
CA ILE A 37 1.85 -10.76 11.18
C ILE A 37 1.41 -10.22 12.54
N ASP A 38 1.73 -10.90 13.64
CA ASP A 38 1.33 -10.49 14.98
C ASP A 38 1.92 -9.13 15.38
N ASP A 39 3.17 -8.86 14.97
CA ASP A 39 3.83 -7.57 15.14
C ASP A 39 3.13 -6.43 14.36
N HIS A 40 2.38 -6.78 13.31
CA HIS A 40 1.82 -5.82 12.37
C HIS A 40 0.28 -5.70 12.41
N LYS A 41 -0.40 -6.41 13.31
CA LYS A 41 -1.87 -6.46 13.36
C LYS A 41 -2.56 -5.08 13.38
N PRO A 42 -3.78 -4.97 12.81
CA PRO A 42 -4.60 -3.77 12.92
C PRO A 42 -4.78 -3.35 14.38
N LYS A 43 -4.61 -2.06 14.68
CA LYS A 43 -4.68 -1.56 16.06
C LYS A 43 -6.08 -1.52 16.65
N ASN A 44 -7.11 -1.41 15.81
CA ASN A 44 -8.50 -1.30 16.23
C ASN A 44 -9.38 -2.23 15.38
N LYS A 45 -10.44 -2.79 15.98
CA LYS A 45 -11.55 -3.35 15.20
C LYS A 45 -12.27 -2.20 14.52
N GLN A 46 -12.41 -2.32 13.21
CA GLN A 46 -13.04 -1.31 12.38
C GLN A 46 -14.37 -1.88 11.89
N ASN A 47 -15.49 -1.21 12.18
CA ASN A 47 -16.83 -1.69 11.87
C ASN A 47 -17.49 -0.75 10.84
N SER A 48 -17.48 -1.15 9.58
CA SER A 48 -18.32 -0.62 8.50
C SER A 48 -18.16 -1.47 7.25
N ASP A 49 -19.06 -1.33 6.28
CA ASP A 49 -19.00 -2.03 4.97
C ASP A 49 -17.62 -1.86 4.29
N PHE A 50 -17.02 -0.66 4.38
CA PHE A 50 -15.66 -0.41 3.88
C PHE A 50 -14.63 -1.36 4.49
N TRP A 51 -14.71 -1.60 5.79
CA TRP A 51 -13.77 -2.45 6.49
C TRP A 51 -14.04 -3.93 6.27
N ASP A 52 -15.27 -4.34 5.96
CA ASP A 52 -15.58 -5.72 5.62
C ASP A 52 -14.82 -6.16 4.37
N GLU A 53 -14.79 -5.33 3.32
CA GLU A 53 -14.01 -5.58 2.10
C GLU A 53 -12.50 -5.65 2.38
N VAL A 54 -11.96 -4.67 3.11
CA VAL A 54 -10.52 -4.60 3.43
C VAL A 54 -10.10 -5.79 4.31
N ASN A 55 -10.94 -6.19 5.29
CA ASN A 55 -10.68 -7.33 6.15
C ASN A 55 -10.71 -8.65 5.36
N LEU A 56 -11.70 -8.82 4.48
CA LEU A 56 -11.82 -10.01 3.64
C LEU A 56 -10.54 -10.18 2.80
N GLU A 57 -10.16 -9.15 2.06
CA GLU A 57 -8.95 -9.13 1.25
C GLU A 57 -7.69 -9.41 2.08
N PHE A 58 -7.58 -8.83 3.27
CA PHE A 58 -6.44 -9.08 4.15
C PHE A 58 -6.33 -10.54 4.58
N GLU A 59 -7.42 -11.18 4.96
CA GLU A 59 -7.43 -12.60 5.32
C GLU A 59 -7.17 -13.51 4.12
N GLU A 60 -7.69 -13.17 2.93
CA GLU A 60 -7.42 -13.89 1.69
C GLU A 60 -5.93 -13.86 1.33
N VAL A 61 -5.31 -12.68 1.29
CA VAL A 61 -3.89 -12.52 0.97
C VAL A 61 -3.00 -13.22 2.01
N LYS A 62 -3.37 -13.17 3.29
CA LYS A 62 -2.66 -13.91 4.35
C LYS A 62 -2.74 -15.41 4.13
N ALA A 63 -3.92 -15.94 3.81
CA ALA A 63 -4.11 -17.35 3.56
C ALA A 63 -3.31 -17.82 2.33
N GLU A 64 -3.35 -17.05 1.24
CA GLU A 64 -2.53 -17.29 0.05
C GLU A 64 -1.03 -17.32 0.38
N PHE A 65 -0.55 -16.32 1.12
CA PHE A 65 0.87 -16.24 1.45
C PHE A 65 1.31 -17.37 2.39
N LYS A 66 0.46 -17.74 3.35
CA LYS A 66 0.71 -18.90 4.23
C LYS A 66 0.77 -20.19 3.42
N ASN A 67 -0.13 -20.38 2.46
CA ASN A 67 -0.10 -21.53 1.55
C ASN A 67 1.17 -21.53 0.70
N LEU A 68 1.59 -20.37 0.18
CA LEU A 68 2.85 -20.20 -0.56
C LEU A 68 4.07 -20.63 0.26
N LEU A 69 4.14 -20.26 1.54
CA LEU A 69 5.29 -20.55 2.40
C LEU A 69 5.33 -21.99 2.92
N SER A 70 4.18 -22.66 2.97
CA SER A 70 4.04 -24.02 3.48
C SER A 70 4.00 -25.10 2.41
N THR A 71 3.85 -24.72 1.13
CA THR A 71 3.81 -25.67 0.04
C THR A 71 5.14 -26.39 -0.15
N THR A 72 5.06 -27.69 -0.39
CA THR A 72 6.19 -28.52 -0.84
C THR A 72 6.12 -28.80 -2.34
N GLU A 73 5.08 -28.30 -3.02
CA GLU A 73 4.88 -28.47 -4.45
C GLU A 73 5.68 -27.44 -5.26
N ASP A 74 5.99 -27.81 -6.51
CA ASP A 74 6.63 -26.89 -7.44
C ASP A 74 5.67 -25.78 -7.85
N ILE A 75 6.11 -24.53 -7.65
CA ILE A 75 5.35 -23.35 -8.03
C ILE A 75 5.65 -23.02 -9.48
N THR A 76 4.61 -22.87 -10.29
CA THR A 76 4.73 -22.63 -11.73
C THR A 76 4.27 -21.23 -12.12
N ASP A 77 4.85 -20.69 -13.18
CA ASP A 77 4.34 -19.50 -13.86
C ASP A 77 3.07 -19.79 -14.67
N LYS A 78 2.56 -18.76 -15.38
CA LYS A 78 1.37 -18.85 -16.24
C LYS A 78 1.51 -19.88 -17.36
N ASP A 79 2.73 -20.13 -17.82
CA ASP A 79 3.04 -21.05 -18.91
C ASP A 79 3.29 -22.48 -18.38
N GLY A 80 3.18 -22.68 -17.06
CA GLY A 80 3.39 -23.97 -16.40
C GLY A 80 4.86 -24.30 -16.12
N ASN A 81 5.78 -23.36 -16.32
CA ASN A 81 7.19 -23.57 -16.01
C ASN A 81 7.45 -23.33 -14.53
N LYS A 82 8.27 -24.19 -13.92
CA LYS A 82 8.71 -24.01 -12.54
C LYS A 82 9.40 -22.66 -12.35
N LEU A 83 9.01 -21.92 -11.32
CA LEU A 83 9.63 -20.66 -10.96
C LEU A 83 11.08 -20.88 -10.52
N ALA A 84 12.00 -20.12 -11.10
CA ALA A 84 13.37 -20.06 -10.64
C ALA A 84 13.44 -19.49 -9.20
N PRO A 85 14.45 -19.87 -8.40
CA PRO A 85 14.57 -19.41 -7.01
C PRO A 85 14.49 -17.88 -6.83
N ILE A 86 15.06 -17.11 -7.77
CA ILE A 86 14.98 -15.65 -7.72
C ILE A 86 13.55 -15.12 -7.93
N ASN A 87 12.76 -15.78 -8.78
CA ASN A 87 11.37 -15.39 -9.01
C ASN A 87 10.48 -15.78 -7.83
N LEU A 88 10.78 -16.89 -7.15
CA LEU A 88 10.12 -17.28 -5.91
C LEU A 88 10.43 -16.27 -4.79
N TYR A 89 11.69 -15.83 -4.66
CA TYR A 89 12.07 -14.78 -3.73
C TYR A 89 11.30 -13.47 -4.00
N ASN A 90 11.23 -13.05 -5.27
CA ASN A 90 10.48 -11.87 -5.66
C ASN A 90 8.98 -12.01 -5.36
N LEU A 91 8.40 -13.19 -5.58
CA LEU A 91 7.00 -13.46 -5.27
C LEU A 91 6.72 -13.32 -3.76
N ILE A 92 7.60 -13.87 -2.91
CA ILE A 92 7.52 -13.72 -1.46
C ILE A 92 7.57 -12.24 -1.06
N ASP A 93 8.49 -11.47 -1.62
CA ASP A 93 8.60 -10.04 -1.33
C ASP A 93 7.39 -9.24 -1.83
N GLN A 94 6.80 -9.62 -2.97
CA GLN A 94 5.54 -9.03 -3.45
C GLN A 94 4.37 -9.27 -2.47
N TYR A 95 4.25 -10.48 -1.91
CA TYR A 95 3.23 -10.77 -0.90
C TYR A 95 3.44 -9.94 0.38
N LYS A 96 4.69 -9.81 0.85
CA LYS A 96 5.00 -8.94 1.98
C LYS A 96 4.57 -7.50 1.71
N ILE A 97 4.93 -6.95 0.56
CA ILE A 97 4.56 -5.59 0.17
C ILE A 97 3.04 -5.42 0.11
N ARG A 98 2.31 -6.39 -0.47
CA ARG A 98 0.84 -6.37 -0.57
C ARG A 98 0.20 -6.33 0.83
N ILE A 99 0.66 -7.17 1.74
CA ILE A 99 0.19 -7.19 3.13
C ILE A 99 0.54 -5.88 3.84
N GLU A 100 1.77 -5.36 3.70
CA GLU A 100 2.17 -4.09 4.32
C GLU A 100 1.32 -2.90 3.84
N LYS A 101 0.86 -2.90 2.58
CA LYS A 101 -0.07 -1.88 2.07
C LYS A 101 -1.44 -1.95 2.75
N LEU A 102 -2.01 -3.14 2.91
CA LEU A 102 -3.26 -3.33 3.66
C LEU A 102 -3.10 -2.87 5.11
N LEU A 103 -1.97 -3.18 5.74
CA LEU A 103 -1.65 -2.74 7.10
C LEU A 103 -1.50 -1.23 7.22
N LEU A 104 -1.04 -0.54 6.17
CA LEU A 104 -1.05 0.92 6.10
C LEU A 104 -2.48 1.49 6.05
N ILE A 105 -3.41 0.81 5.38
CA ILE A 105 -4.83 1.20 5.37
C ILE A 105 -5.40 1.08 6.79
N PHE A 106 -5.22 -0.08 7.44
CA PHE A 106 -5.67 -0.30 8.82
C PHE A 106 -5.10 0.70 9.82
N ASN A 107 -3.86 1.13 9.61
CA ASN A 107 -3.12 2.00 10.51
C ASN A 107 -2.77 3.34 9.86
N VAL A 108 -3.72 3.92 9.12
CA VAL A 108 -3.49 5.19 8.43
C VAL A 108 -2.96 6.24 9.40
N ARG A 109 -1.94 6.97 8.95
CA ARG A 109 -1.37 8.10 9.70
C ARG A 109 -1.33 9.31 8.81
N LEU A 110 -2.03 10.35 9.25
CA LEU A 110 -2.03 11.64 8.58
C LEU A 110 -0.92 12.52 9.12
N TYR A 111 -0.22 13.19 8.20
CA TYR A 111 0.84 14.15 8.51
C TYR A 111 0.44 15.52 8.01
N LYS A 112 0.45 16.50 8.92
CA LYS A 112 0.21 17.91 8.58
C LYS A 112 1.46 18.50 7.94
N THR A 113 1.31 19.14 6.80
CA THR A 113 2.35 19.95 6.15
C THR A 113 1.82 21.34 5.80
N LEU A 114 2.71 22.32 5.73
CA LEU A 114 2.37 23.69 5.30
C LEU A 114 2.99 23.97 3.94
N ASN A 115 2.14 24.24 2.95
CA ASN A 115 2.57 24.68 1.63
C ASN A 115 2.38 26.19 1.54
N LYS A 116 3.45 26.95 1.24
CA LYS A 116 3.36 28.40 1.04
C LYS A 116 3.24 28.70 -0.45
N ASN A 117 2.19 29.42 -0.84
CA ASN A 117 2.11 29.97 -2.18
C ASN A 117 3.21 31.03 -2.35
N LYS A 118 4.09 30.85 -3.34
CA LYS A 118 5.24 31.74 -3.55
C LYS A 118 4.85 33.17 -3.90
N LYS A 119 3.73 33.37 -4.61
CA LYS A 119 3.27 34.68 -5.08
C LYS A 119 2.49 35.42 -4.00
N SER A 120 1.47 34.79 -3.41
CA SER A 120 0.60 35.45 -2.43
C SER A 120 1.12 35.37 -1.00
N GLY A 121 2.09 34.51 -0.72
CA GLY A 121 2.61 34.26 0.62
C GLY A 121 1.67 33.48 1.55
N VAL A 122 0.44 33.19 1.09
CA VAL A 122 -0.58 32.45 1.85
C VAL A 122 -0.08 31.03 2.11
N LYS A 123 -0.19 30.60 3.38
CA LYS A 123 0.11 29.24 3.81
C LYS A 123 -1.15 28.39 3.75
N TYR A 124 -1.04 27.22 3.15
CA TYR A 124 -2.10 26.23 3.04
C TYR A 124 -1.72 25.02 3.88
N ILE A 125 -2.70 24.48 4.60
CA ILE A 125 -2.52 23.22 5.30
C ILE A 125 -2.81 22.09 4.31
N VAL A 126 -1.89 21.12 4.26
CA VAL A 126 -2.02 19.91 3.45
C VAL A 126 -1.80 18.71 4.35
N MET A 127 -2.79 17.84 4.42
CA MET A 127 -2.69 16.54 5.08
C MET A 127 -2.15 15.52 4.10
N ARG A 128 -1.24 14.65 4.55
CA ARG A 128 -0.58 13.66 3.72
C ARG A 128 -0.57 12.28 4.36
N ALA A 129 -0.57 11.23 3.55
CA ALA A 129 -0.31 9.87 3.99
C ALA A 129 0.76 9.20 3.12
N PHE A 130 1.43 8.20 3.69
CA PHE A 130 2.43 7.40 2.98
C PHE A 130 1.77 6.22 2.27
N TRP A 131 2.39 5.79 1.18
CA TRP A 131 2.17 4.52 0.52
C TRP A 131 3.48 3.74 0.46
N ILE A 132 3.41 2.49 0.00
CA ILE A 132 4.57 1.66 -0.29
C ILE A 132 4.63 1.46 -1.80
N ASP A 133 5.79 1.74 -2.41
CA ASP A 133 5.98 1.45 -3.83
C ASP A 133 6.24 -0.04 -4.09
N HIS A 134 6.37 -0.42 -5.35
CA HIS A 134 6.60 -1.82 -5.74
C HIS A 134 7.97 -2.37 -5.32
N PHE A 135 8.86 -1.53 -4.78
CA PHE A 135 10.14 -1.93 -4.19
C PHE A 135 10.09 -2.04 -2.66
N GLY A 136 8.92 -1.85 -2.04
CA GLY A 136 8.78 -1.88 -0.58
C GLY A 136 9.18 -0.56 0.11
N LYS A 137 9.42 0.51 -0.64
CA LYS A 137 9.85 1.79 -0.07
C LYS A 137 8.64 2.66 0.28
N LYS A 138 8.66 3.22 1.49
CA LYS A 138 7.66 4.22 1.92
C LYS A 138 7.83 5.53 1.15
N VAL A 139 6.77 5.96 0.49
CA VAL A 139 6.73 7.18 -0.34
C VAL A 139 5.55 8.05 0.08
N ARG A 140 5.73 9.37 0.08
CA ARG A 140 4.60 10.29 0.31
C ARG A 140 3.72 10.25 -0.92
N TRP A 141 2.51 9.71 -0.79
CA TRP A 141 1.66 9.44 -1.95
C TRP A 141 0.40 10.27 -1.88
N PHE A 142 -0.43 10.07 -0.86
CA PHE A 142 -1.73 10.73 -0.76
C PHE A 142 -1.58 12.12 -0.16
N SER A 143 -2.35 13.07 -0.69
CA SER A 143 -2.42 14.42 -0.17
C SER A 143 -3.81 15.03 -0.35
N ARG A 144 -4.24 15.77 0.66
CA ARG A 144 -5.45 16.60 0.63
C ARG A 144 -5.11 18.00 1.13
N ASN A 145 -5.29 18.99 0.27
CA ASN A 145 -5.27 20.41 0.62
C ASN A 145 -6.58 20.75 1.32
N ILE A 146 -6.47 21.31 2.52
CA ILE A 146 -7.65 21.60 3.37
C ILE A 146 -7.93 23.09 3.44
N GLY A 147 -7.10 23.91 2.78
CA GLY A 147 -7.29 25.34 2.61
C GLY A 147 -6.25 26.21 3.35
N PRO A 148 -6.44 27.54 3.28
CA PRO A 148 -5.56 28.50 3.94
C PRO A 148 -5.52 28.30 5.47
N GLU A 149 -4.33 28.34 6.05
CA GLU A 149 -4.08 28.12 7.48
C GLU A 149 -4.96 29.01 8.37
N ASN A 150 -5.11 30.29 8.01
CA ASN A 150 -5.91 31.26 8.76
C ASN A 150 -7.43 31.04 8.68
N LYS A 151 -7.91 30.21 7.76
CA LYS A 151 -9.34 29.86 7.63
C LYS A 151 -9.65 28.49 8.22
N VAL A 152 -8.68 27.60 8.22
CA VAL A 152 -8.84 26.21 8.66
C VAL A 152 -8.65 26.06 10.17
N LEU A 153 -7.72 26.80 10.76
CA LEU A 153 -7.44 26.67 12.18
C LEU A 153 -8.47 27.41 13.03
N VAL A 154 -9.06 26.70 13.98
CA VAL A 154 -9.88 27.25 15.07
C VAL A 154 -9.10 27.06 16.36
N ASN A 155 -8.77 28.16 17.05
CA ASN A 155 -7.91 28.14 18.25
C ASN A 155 -6.57 27.40 18.03
N GLY A 156 -5.97 27.58 16.84
CA GLY A 156 -4.68 26.97 16.48
C GLY A 156 -4.74 25.50 16.07
N ASN A 157 -5.93 24.87 16.08
CA ASN A 157 -6.13 23.46 15.77
C ASN A 157 -7.05 23.28 14.56
N ILE A 158 -6.86 22.18 13.82
CA ILE A 158 -7.82 21.76 12.79
C ILE A 158 -9.03 21.15 13.51
N PRO A 159 -10.27 21.57 13.21
CA PRO A 159 -11.46 20.97 13.80
C PRO A 159 -11.51 19.44 13.62
N LEU A 160 -11.95 18.71 14.64
CA LEU A 160 -11.94 17.25 14.64
C LEU A 160 -12.76 16.64 13.50
N HIS A 161 -13.99 17.13 13.28
CA HIS A 161 -14.85 16.65 12.17
C HIS A 161 -14.14 16.77 10.81
N GLN A 162 -13.37 17.84 10.61
CA GLN A 162 -12.63 18.04 9.37
C GLN A 162 -11.49 17.02 9.25
N LEU A 163 -10.78 16.71 10.34
CA LEU A 163 -9.76 15.65 10.36
C LEU A 163 -10.36 14.28 10.03
N GLU A 164 -11.52 13.95 10.60
CA GLU A 164 -12.24 12.70 10.34
C GLU A 164 -12.66 12.57 8.88
N GLU A 165 -13.18 13.65 8.27
CA GLU A 165 -13.53 13.67 6.84
C GLU A 165 -12.30 13.49 5.93
N ILE A 166 -11.18 14.12 6.28
CA ILE A 166 -9.93 13.99 5.52
C ILE A 166 -9.37 12.57 5.64
N GLU A 167 -9.39 11.99 6.84
CA GLU A 167 -8.95 10.63 7.08
C GLU A 167 -9.79 9.64 6.27
N LYS A 168 -11.12 9.78 6.34
CA LYS A 168 -12.04 8.99 5.54
C LYS A 168 -11.73 9.10 4.04
N HIS A 169 -11.58 10.32 3.52
CA HIS A 169 -11.26 10.52 2.10
C HIS A 169 -9.93 9.87 1.69
N ILE A 170 -8.88 10.01 2.50
CA ILE A 170 -7.58 9.38 2.23
C ILE A 170 -7.67 7.86 2.31
N LEU A 171 -8.44 7.30 3.24
CA LEU A 171 -8.67 5.86 3.33
C LEU A 171 -9.31 5.29 2.08
N TYR A 172 -10.35 5.94 1.53
CA TYR A 172 -10.94 5.51 0.26
C TYR A 172 -9.92 5.57 -0.89
N LEU A 173 -9.14 6.64 -1.00
CA LEU A 173 -8.09 6.73 -2.03
C LEU A 173 -7.02 5.65 -1.88
N MET A 174 -6.67 5.27 -0.64
CA MET A 174 -5.74 4.18 -0.39
C MET A 174 -6.30 2.83 -0.80
N TRP A 175 -7.60 2.60 -0.55
CA TRP A 175 -8.29 1.38 -0.98
C TRP A 175 -8.42 1.32 -2.50
N ASP A 176 -8.86 2.40 -3.16
CA ASP A 176 -8.96 2.46 -4.62
C ASP A 176 -7.60 2.20 -5.27
N GLN A 177 -6.53 2.80 -4.74
CA GLN A 177 -5.16 2.54 -5.21
C GLN A 177 -4.77 1.07 -5.07
N TYR A 178 -5.15 0.42 -3.96
CA TYR A 178 -4.92 -0.99 -3.75
C TYR A 178 -5.71 -1.85 -4.76
N CYS A 179 -6.98 -1.53 -4.99
CA CYS A 179 -7.85 -2.22 -5.94
C CYS A 179 -7.30 -2.12 -7.37
N ILE A 180 -6.78 -0.96 -7.79
CA ILE A 180 -6.13 -0.78 -9.09
C ILE A 180 -4.88 -1.67 -9.20
N GLU A 181 -4.06 -1.71 -8.14
CA GLU A 181 -2.79 -2.45 -8.15
C GLU A 181 -2.97 -3.97 -8.11
N TYR A 182 -4.01 -4.48 -7.43
CA TYR A 182 -4.12 -5.91 -7.10
C TYR A 182 -5.43 -6.58 -7.50
N LEU A 183 -6.54 -5.84 -7.60
CA LEU A 183 -7.87 -6.39 -7.85
C LEU A 183 -8.38 -6.12 -9.27
N GLY A 184 -7.57 -5.47 -10.10
CA GLY A 184 -7.91 -5.19 -11.50
C GLY A 184 -8.98 -4.11 -11.67
N ALA A 185 -9.13 -3.19 -10.70
CA ALA A 185 -10.01 -2.05 -10.87
C ALA A 185 -9.48 -1.11 -11.97
N ASP A 186 -10.39 -0.59 -12.78
CA ASP A 186 -10.07 0.37 -13.83
C ASP A 186 -9.74 1.74 -13.22
N GLY A 187 -8.60 2.32 -13.62
CA GLY A 187 -8.24 3.69 -13.29
C GLY A 187 -6.75 3.92 -13.11
N GLU A 188 -6.39 5.19 -12.96
CA GLU A 188 -5.02 5.62 -12.65
C GLU A 188 -4.98 6.73 -11.59
N THR A 189 -3.85 6.87 -10.88
CA THR A 189 -3.67 7.97 -9.94
C THR A 189 -3.29 9.26 -10.66
N GLY A 190 -4.12 10.29 -10.54
CA GLY A 190 -3.87 11.64 -11.05
C GLY A 190 -3.53 12.67 -9.96
N ILE A 191 -3.27 13.90 -10.40
CA ILE A 191 -3.15 15.08 -9.54
C ILE A 191 -4.14 16.15 -10.04
N ASP A 192 -5.01 16.64 -9.15
CA ASP A 192 -5.96 17.71 -9.48
C ASP A 192 -5.31 19.11 -9.46
N LEU A 193 -6.10 20.13 -9.81
CA LEU A 193 -5.65 21.53 -9.85
C LEU A 193 -5.19 22.06 -8.48
N ASP A 194 -5.64 21.46 -7.39
CA ASP A 194 -5.30 21.83 -6.02
C ASP A 194 -4.10 21.04 -5.48
N GLY A 195 -3.54 20.14 -6.30
CA GLY A 195 -2.40 19.28 -5.94
C GLY A 195 -2.81 18.08 -5.08
N ASN A 196 -4.08 17.72 -5.03
CA ASN A 196 -4.56 16.51 -4.38
C ASN A 196 -4.32 15.31 -5.29
N ARG A 197 -4.04 14.16 -4.69
CA ARG A 197 -4.13 12.91 -5.43
C ARG A 197 -5.59 12.52 -5.60
N VAL A 198 -5.93 12.09 -6.81
CA VAL A 198 -7.27 11.63 -7.19
C VAL A 198 -7.14 10.33 -7.99
N ILE A 199 -8.22 9.57 -8.05
CA ILE A 199 -8.34 8.43 -8.95
C ILE A 199 -9.09 8.93 -10.19
N VAL A 200 -8.54 8.65 -11.37
CA VAL A 200 -9.14 8.97 -12.66
C VAL A 200 -9.58 7.65 -13.27
N ASN A 201 -10.89 7.47 -13.38
CA ASN A 201 -11.50 6.29 -13.99
C ASN A 201 -11.54 6.47 -15.51
N PHE A 202 -11.38 5.37 -16.26
CA PHE A 202 -11.49 5.34 -17.72
C PHE A 202 -12.88 4.89 -18.19
#